data_AF-A0A9D2C7C0-F1
#
_entry.id   AF-A0A9D2C7C0-F1
#
_cell.length_a   1.000
_cell.length_b   1.000
_cell.length_c   1.000
_cell.angle_alpha   90.00
_cell.angle_beta   90.00
_cell.angle_gamma   90.00
#
_symmetry.space_group_name_H-M   'P 1'
#
loop_
_entity.id
_entity.type
_entity.pdbx_description
1 polymer ?
#
loop_
_entity_poly.entity_id
_entity_poly.type
_entity_poly.pdbx_seq_one_letter_code
_entity_poly.pdbx_strand_id
1 'polypeptide(L)'
;MNTTSATDRARTPSLPLQPEALRRLRADPRFEELSRGASVAFTFATPSAGTVIGVHEGRLQFEGEPAFSITANREIWERLLAPVPNAGDQNIHALIRSGDAVFEGDALTFAQNLHLVHRVIDVAREANGNEDSQPQGHRPLILRGQYVRVDIPDHGQCDIYVERAGTGTPILCLPTAGSDTKQYHGLITETDLTDRYEIIAFDLPWHGKSNPAWGRRSTSYRLDSASYVGAIAAVTRALELSQPPALLGVSMAGAAVVEAIATLPKMFAGAVACQVGPRLAGRRTGWLRSALVNESLHVPEWTRVLMSPRSPAEMRDRVWWGYSQGGFGTYDADIAYYSESWDIDNVSPSLDLASPTIVVLSGAYDTSVPTSASQELAGAIPNSVFRVMPELGHFPHAENPRVFSEYLEWALQQFLDS
;
A
#
# COMPACT_ATOMS: atom_id res chain seq x y z
N MET A 1 40.04 -48.54 16.75
CA MET A 1 38.59 -48.46 17.01
C MET A 1 38.38 -47.85 18.37
N ASN A 2 37.99 -46.58 18.44
CA ASN A 2 37.17 -46.10 19.56
C ASN A 2 36.39 -44.91 19.04
N THR A 3 35.11 -45.19 18.80
CA THR A 3 34.12 -44.31 18.22
C THR A 3 33.63 -43.29 19.24
N THR A 4 33.56 -42.06 18.78
CA THR A 4 32.78 -40.92 19.25
C THR A 4 31.43 -41.30 19.86
N SER A 5 31.17 -40.78 21.06
CA SER A 5 29.84 -40.58 21.61
C SER A 5 29.73 -39.09 21.97
N ALA A 6 29.38 -38.29 20.97
CA ALA A 6 28.91 -36.93 21.19
C ALA A 6 27.45 -37.05 21.60
N THR A 7 27.18 -36.79 22.87
CA THR A 7 25.84 -36.67 23.43
C THR A 7 25.03 -35.68 22.62
N ASP A 8 23.98 -36.20 21.99
CA ASP A 8 22.89 -35.47 21.37
C ASP A 8 22.20 -34.62 22.45
N ARG A 9 22.62 -33.35 22.56
CA ARG A 9 21.84 -32.36 23.31
C ARG A 9 20.56 -32.19 22.52
N ALA A 10 19.48 -32.82 23.00
CA ALA A 10 18.12 -32.56 22.56
C ALA A 10 17.93 -31.05 22.37
N ARG A 11 17.90 -30.59 21.12
CA ARG A 11 17.64 -29.19 20.80
C ARG A 11 16.24 -28.91 21.32
N THR A 12 16.12 -28.04 22.32
CA THR A 12 14.83 -27.52 22.78
C THR A 12 14.02 -27.11 21.55
N PRO A 13 12.75 -27.53 21.42
CA PRO A 13 11.93 -27.14 20.27
C PRO A 13 11.93 -25.62 20.16
N SER A 14 12.43 -25.10 19.05
CA SER A 14 12.48 -23.65 18.84
C SER A 14 11.09 -23.18 18.47
N LEU A 15 10.39 -22.57 19.42
CA LEU A 15 9.11 -21.92 19.19
C LEU A 15 9.30 -20.75 18.20
N PRO A 16 8.30 -20.49 17.33
CA PRO A 16 8.32 -19.30 16.47
C PRO A 16 8.44 -17.99 17.27
N LEU A 17 7.74 -17.90 18.40
CA LEU A 17 7.74 -16.73 19.27
C LEU A 17 8.64 -16.96 20.48
N GLN A 18 9.55 -16.01 20.72
CA GLN A 18 10.43 -16.03 21.89
C GLN A 18 9.67 -15.62 23.18
N PRO A 19 10.09 -16.06 24.38
CA PRO A 19 9.44 -15.68 25.64
C PRO A 19 9.30 -14.17 25.85
N GLU A 20 10.27 -13.39 25.37
CA GLU A 20 10.23 -11.93 25.42
C GLU A 20 9.06 -11.35 24.64
N ALA A 21 8.79 -11.87 23.43
CA ALA A 21 7.68 -11.44 22.60
C ALA A 21 6.33 -11.70 23.29
N LEU A 22 6.18 -12.87 23.93
CA LEU A 22 4.96 -13.21 24.68
C LEU A 22 4.76 -12.31 25.91
N ARG A 23 5.86 -11.95 26.59
CA ARG A 23 5.84 -11.01 27.72
C ARG A 23 5.41 -9.62 27.26
N ARG A 24 5.97 -9.12 26.15
CA ARG A 24 5.60 -7.82 25.59
C ARG A 24 4.16 -7.81 25.10
N LEU A 25 3.71 -8.87 24.43
CA LEU A 25 2.34 -9.00 23.94
C LEU A 25 1.31 -8.90 25.07
N ARG A 26 1.59 -9.51 26.23
CA ARG A 26 0.74 -9.38 27.43
C ARG A 26 0.59 -7.95 27.95
N ALA A 27 1.58 -7.10 27.69
CA ALA A 27 1.63 -5.73 28.17
C ALA A 27 1.41 -4.71 27.04
N ASP A 28 1.03 -5.17 25.84
CA ASP A 28 0.94 -4.31 24.66
C ASP A 28 -0.42 -3.59 24.61
N PRO A 29 -0.45 -2.25 24.78
CA PRO A 29 -1.72 -1.51 24.81
C PRO A 29 -2.44 -1.53 23.47
N ARG A 30 -1.70 -1.55 22.34
CA ARG A 30 -2.28 -1.61 21.00
C ARG A 30 -3.00 -2.95 20.78
N PHE A 31 -2.42 -4.06 21.22
CA PHE A 31 -3.06 -5.37 21.15
C PHE A 31 -4.33 -5.41 22.01
N GLU A 32 -4.30 -4.86 23.23
CA GLU A 32 -5.47 -4.76 24.10
C GLU A 32 -6.62 -3.95 23.46
N GLU A 33 -6.30 -2.86 22.77
CA GLU A 33 -7.29 -2.04 22.05
C GLU A 33 -7.87 -2.80 20.85
N LEU A 34 -7.00 -3.42 20.06
CA LEU A 34 -7.35 -4.17 18.86
C LEU A 34 -8.15 -5.44 19.17
N SER A 35 -7.91 -6.09 20.31
CA SER A 35 -8.59 -7.33 20.68
C SER A 35 -10.01 -7.14 21.20
N ARG A 36 -10.45 -5.90 21.50
CA ARG A 36 -11.77 -5.65 22.10
C ARG A 36 -12.90 -6.25 21.25
N GLY A 37 -13.69 -7.14 21.87
CA GLY A 37 -14.81 -7.81 21.21
C GLY A 37 -14.41 -9.03 20.35
N ALA A 38 -13.13 -9.38 20.26
CA ALA A 38 -12.68 -10.59 19.58
C ALA A 38 -12.70 -11.81 20.50
N SER A 39 -13.05 -12.96 19.93
CA SER A 39 -12.89 -14.28 20.55
C SER A 39 -12.38 -15.24 19.47
N VAL A 40 -11.09 -15.55 19.50
CA VAL A 40 -10.41 -16.34 18.48
C VAL A 40 -9.18 -17.01 19.07
N ALA A 41 -8.81 -18.18 18.59
CA ALA A 41 -7.48 -18.74 18.83
C ALA A 41 -6.83 -19.09 17.50
N PHE A 42 -5.52 -18.88 17.41
CA PHE A 42 -4.71 -19.24 16.25
C PHE A 42 -3.29 -19.62 16.65
N THR A 43 -2.59 -20.34 15.78
CA THR A 43 -1.25 -20.86 16.08
C THR A 43 -0.21 -20.33 15.12
N PHE A 44 0.94 -19.92 15.66
CA PHE A 44 2.20 -19.84 14.88
C PHE A 44 3.04 -21.07 15.19
N ALA A 45 3.42 -21.82 14.16
CA ALA A 45 4.07 -23.11 14.30
C ALA A 45 5.33 -23.28 13.44
N THR A 46 6.25 -24.08 13.97
CA THR A 46 7.21 -24.85 13.19
C THR A 46 6.68 -26.28 13.00
N PRO A 47 7.27 -27.11 12.14
CA PRO A 47 6.85 -28.51 12.00
C PRO A 47 6.89 -29.34 13.30
N SER A 48 7.64 -28.90 14.32
CA SER A 48 7.84 -29.66 15.57
C SER A 48 7.27 -28.99 16.82
N ALA A 49 6.85 -27.72 16.75
CA ALA A 49 6.33 -26.97 17.91
C ALA A 49 5.49 -25.77 17.48
N GLY A 50 4.49 -25.40 18.28
CA GLY A 50 3.63 -24.25 18.02
C GLY A 50 3.35 -23.42 19.27
N THR A 51 2.99 -22.16 19.05
CA THR A 51 2.51 -21.22 20.08
C THR A 51 1.08 -20.83 19.75
N VAL A 52 0.14 -21.16 20.64
CA VAL A 52 -1.27 -20.75 20.52
C VAL A 52 -1.42 -19.34 21.08
N ILE A 53 -2.00 -18.46 20.27
CA ILE A 53 -2.48 -17.14 20.67
C ILE A 53 -3.99 -17.25 20.77
N GLY A 54 -4.51 -17.21 21.98
CA GLY A 54 -5.95 -17.18 22.25
C GLY A 54 -6.39 -15.79 22.68
N VAL A 55 -7.57 -15.39 22.27
CA VAL A 55 -8.26 -14.19 22.75
C VAL A 55 -9.68 -14.61 23.11
N HIS A 56 -10.13 -14.27 24.31
CA HIS A 56 -11.49 -14.52 24.76
C HIS A 56 -12.10 -13.22 25.29
N GLU A 57 -13.16 -12.74 24.64
CA GLU A 57 -13.80 -11.45 24.94
C GLU A 57 -12.78 -10.30 25.04
N GLY A 58 -11.83 -10.31 24.12
CA GLY A 58 -10.72 -9.35 24.02
C GLY A 58 -9.58 -9.54 25.00
N ARG A 59 -9.60 -10.55 25.86
CA ARG A 59 -8.49 -10.84 26.77
C ARG A 59 -7.54 -11.87 26.18
N LEU A 60 -6.25 -11.54 26.14
CA LEU A 60 -5.19 -12.44 25.68
C LEU A 60 -5.02 -13.62 26.64
N GLN A 61 -4.92 -14.81 26.07
CA GLN A 61 -4.53 -16.06 26.70
C GLN A 61 -3.59 -16.84 25.77
N PHE A 62 -2.85 -17.80 26.29
CA PHE A 62 -1.95 -18.65 25.49
C PHE A 62 -2.47 -20.10 25.43
N GLU A 63 -3.78 -20.22 25.24
CA GLU A 63 -4.53 -21.48 25.20
C GLU A 63 -5.79 -21.32 24.34
N GLY A 64 -6.42 -22.45 24.00
CA GLY A 64 -7.62 -22.52 23.16
C GLY A 64 -7.45 -23.48 21.99
N GLU A 65 -8.56 -23.86 21.37
CA GLU A 65 -8.56 -24.63 20.13
C GLU A 65 -8.39 -23.67 18.94
N PRO A 66 -7.28 -23.76 18.17
CA PRO A 66 -7.00 -22.79 17.13
C PRO A 66 -7.94 -22.97 15.93
N ALA A 67 -8.59 -21.89 15.52
CA ALA A 67 -9.41 -21.85 14.30
C ALA A 67 -8.56 -21.95 13.02
N PHE A 68 -7.31 -21.47 13.08
CA PHE A 68 -6.33 -21.58 12.01
C PHE A 68 -4.90 -21.60 12.55
N SER A 69 -3.98 -22.07 11.72
CA SER A 69 -2.55 -22.17 12.02
C SER A 69 -1.72 -21.69 10.83
N ILE A 70 -0.60 -21.05 11.13
CA ILE A 70 0.43 -20.70 10.15
C ILE A 70 1.71 -21.44 10.53
N THR A 71 2.17 -22.31 9.65
CA THR A 71 3.35 -23.16 9.86
C THR A 71 4.46 -22.79 8.91
N ALA A 72 5.67 -22.55 9.42
CA ALA A 72 6.84 -22.30 8.59
C ALA A 72 8.10 -22.90 9.24
N ASN A 73 9.14 -23.14 8.44
CA ASN A 73 10.43 -23.56 8.99
C ASN A 73 11.01 -22.46 9.89
N ARG A 74 11.87 -22.87 10.83
CA ARG A 74 12.49 -21.98 11.81
C ARG A 74 13.17 -20.78 11.14
N GLU A 75 13.90 -21.02 10.06
CA GLU A 75 14.65 -20.00 9.33
C GLU A 75 13.72 -18.97 8.69
N ILE A 76 12.50 -19.35 8.30
CA ILE A 76 11.49 -18.43 7.78
C ILE A 76 10.98 -17.52 8.90
N TRP A 77 10.66 -18.09 10.07
CA TRP A 77 10.27 -17.30 11.25
C TRP A 77 11.37 -16.34 11.69
N GLU A 78 12.63 -16.78 11.70
CA GLU A 78 13.77 -15.94 12.05
C GLU A 78 13.91 -14.75 11.09
N ARG A 79 13.70 -14.94 9.78
CA ARG A 79 13.72 -13.83 8.81
C ARG A 79 12.52 -12.91 8.95
N LEU A 80 11.31 -13.45 9.09
CA LEU A 80 10.09 -12.66 9.24
C LEU A 80 10.13 -11.79 10.51
N LEU A 81 10.63 -12.35 11.61
CA LEU A 81 10.67 -11.71 12.92
C LEU A 81 11.97 -10.95 13.18
N ALA A 82 12.89 -10.87 12.20
CA ALA A 82 14.06 -10.03 12.31
C ALA A 82 13.68 -8.56 12.60
N PRO A 83 14.51 -7.80 13.33
CA PRO A 83 14.23 -6.39 13.64
C PRO A 83 13.92 -5.56 12.40
N VAL A 84 14.72 -5.79 11.35
CA VAL A 84 14.51 -5.28 10.01
C VAL A 84 14.57 -6.47 9.06
N PRO A 85 13.41 -7.06 8.69
CA PRO A 85 13.40 -8.17 7.73
C PRO A 85 13.82 -7.65 6.35
N ASN A 86 14.37 -8.54 5.52
CA ASN A 86 14.70 -8.20 4.14
C ASN A 86 13.42 -7.96 3.32
N ALA A 87 13.56 -7.27 2.20
CA ALA A 87 12.53 -7.21 1.18
C ALA A 87 12.09 -8.62 0.75
N GLY A 88 10.79 -8.90 0.81
CA GLY A 88 10.17 -10.20 0.57
C GLY A 88 9.89 -11.00 1.84
N ASP A 89 10.70 -10.85 2.90
CA ASP A 89 10.56 -11.59 4.15
C ASP A 89 9.60 -10.91 5.15
N GLN A 90 9.20 -9.65 4.92
CA GLN A 90 8.48 -8.83 5.89
C GLN A 90 6.98 -9.13 6.05
N ASN A 91 6.41 -9.98 5.20
CA ASN A 91 4.97 -10.12 5.07
C ASN A 91 4.54 -11.60 5.09
N ILE A 92 3.74 -12.00 6.09
CA ILE A 92 3.25 -13.37 6.21
C ILE A 92 2.37 -13.79 5.03
N HIS A 93 1.62 -12.87 4.41
CA HIS A 93 0.86 -13.17 3.20
C HIS A 93 1.74 -13.46 1.99
N ALA A 94 2.88 -12.76 1.87
CA ALA A 94 3.83 -13.02 0.79
C ALA A 94 4.46 -14.41 0.97
N LEU A 95 4.84 -14.76 2.21
CA LEU A 95 5.37 -16.08 2.55
C LEU A 95 4.36 -17.22 2.34
N ILE A 96 3.08 -16.99 2.65
CA ILE A 96 2.01 -17.96 2.34
C ILE A 96 1.85 -18.12 0.83
N ARG A 97 1.89 -17.02 0.07
CA ARG A 97 1.74 -17.03 -1.39
C ARG A 97 2.92 -17.69 -2.11
N SER A 98 4.14 -17.51 -1.61
CA SER A 98 5.35 -18.16 -2.15
C SER A 98 5.45 -19.64 -1.76
N GLY A 99 4.68 -20.08 -0.75
CA GLY A 99 4.75 -21.43 -0.20
C GLY A 99 5.82 -21.62 0.88
N ASP A 100 6.49 -20.55 1.31
CA ASP A 100 7.46 -20.57 2.41
C ASP A 100 6.79 -20.74 3.79
N ALA A 101 5.52 -20.36 3.89
CA ALA A 101 4.64 -20.62 5.02
C ALA A 101 3.36 -21.34 4.55
N VAL A 102 2.84 -22.23 5.38
CA VAL A 102 1.62 -23.00 5.12
C VAL A 102 0.51 -22.48 6.03
N PHE A 103 -0.61 -22.09 5.43
CA PHE A 103 -1.83 -21.74 6.14
C PHE A 103 -2.79 -22.94 6.16
N GLU A 104 -3.31 -23.28 7.34
CA GLU A 104 -4.32 -24.33 7.53
C GLU A 104 -5.44 -23.84 8.44
N GLY A 105 -6.70 -24.20 8.14
CA GLY A 105 -7.87 -23.88 8.96
C GLY A 105 -8.83 -22.88 8.32
N ASP A 106 -9.58 -22.16 9.16
CA ASP A 106 -10.68 -21.28 8.72
C ASP A 106 -10.17 -19.93 8.18
N ALA A 107 -10.22 -19.80 6.86
CA ALA A 107 -9.83 -18.58 6.14
C ALA A 107 -10.74 -17.37 6.43
N LEU A 108 -12.02 -17.57 6.76
CA LEU A 108 -12.92 -16.47 7.11
C LEU A 108 -12.54 -15.91 8.48
N THR A 109 -12.34 -16.79 9.47
CA THR A 109 -11.89 -16.37 10.81
C THR A 109 -10.52 -15.69 10.74
N PHE A 110 -9.61 -16.16 9.88
CA PHE A 110 -8.35 -15.47 9.60
C PHE A 110 -8.56 -14.06 9.04
N ALA A 111 -9.40 -13.91 8.01
CA ALA A 111 -9.68 -12.61 7.39
C ALA A 111 -10.33 -11.61 8.36
N GLN A 112 -11.19 -12.09 9.28
CA GLN A 112 -11.83 -11.29 10.33
C GLN A 112 -10.85 -10.82 11.41
N ASN A 113 -9.80 -11.59 11.70
CA ASN A 113 -8.89 -11.37 12.82
C ASN A 113 -7.46 -11.02 12.39
N LEU A 114 -7.28 -10.58 11.14
CA LEU A 114 -5.96 -10.34 10.55
C LEU A 114 -5.12 -9.30 11.33
N HIS A 115 -5.78 -8.26 11.84
CA HIS A 115 -5.19 -7.23 12.69
C HIS A 115 -4.48 -7.79 13.93
N LEU A 116 -5.03 -8.84 14.55
CA LEU A 116 -4.39 -9.51 15.70
C LEU A 116 -3.15 -10.29 15.26
N VAL A 117 -3.24 -11.01 14.15
CA VAL A 117 -2.11 -11.76 13.58
C VAL A 117 -0.93 -10.83 13.31
N HIS A 118 -1.17 -9.71 12.63
CA HIS A 118 -0.14 -8.72 12.34
C HIS A 118 0.40 -8.07 13.61
N ARG A 119 -0.45 -7.75 14.60
CA ARG A 119 0.04 -7.15 15.84
C ARG A 119 0.97 -8.08 16.62
N VAL A 120 0.68 -9.39 16.64
CA VAL A 120 1.60 -10.37 17.27
C VAL A 120 2.96 -10.39 16.56
N ILE A 121 2.98 -10.33 15.22
CA ILE A 121 4.22 -10.27 14.43
C ILE A 121 4.99 -8.98 14.72
N ASP A 122 4.31 -7.83 14.77
CA ASP A 122 4.92 -6.53 15.06
C ASP A 122 5.56 -6.53 16.47
N VAL A 123 4.83 -6.99 17.49
CA VAL A 123 5.33 -7.10 18.88
C VAL A 123 6.54 -8.05 18.97
N ALA A 124 6.53 -9.13 18.19
CA ALA A 124 7.66 -10.05 18.13
C ALA A 124 8.91 -9.42 17.49
N ARG A 125 8.75 -8.57 16.47
CA ARG A 125 9.86 -7.80 15.89
C ARG A 125 10.38 -6.75 16.86
N GLU A 126 9.49 -6.03 17.54
CA GLU A 126 9.84 -5.06 18.59
C GLU A 126 10.65 -5.74 19.71
N ALA A 127 10.24 -6.95 20.12
CA ALA A 127 10.96 -7.78 21.09
C ALA A 127 12.38 -8.17 20.63
N ASN A 128 12.57 -8.34 19.31
CA ASN A 128 13.86 -8.67 18.73
C ASN A 128 14.76 -7.45 18.49
N GLY A 129 14.28 -6.23 18.76
CA GLY A 129 15.06 -4.99 18.63
C GLY A 129 14.64 -4.10 17.46
N ASN A 130 13.46 -4.30 16.87
CA ASN A 130 12.87 -3.28 16.00
C ASN A 130 12.46 -2.08 16.87
N GLU A 131 13.21 -0.99 16.77
CA GLU A 131 12.88 0.24 17.46
C GLU A 131 12.07 1.13 16.51
N ASP A 132 10.89 1.57 16.97
CA ASP A 132 10.12 2.58 16.24
C ASP A 132 10.94 3.87 16.18
N SER A 133 10.96 4.49 15.00
CA SER A 133 11.59 5.81 14.85
C SER A 133 10.86 6.82 15.73
N GLN A 134 11.62 7.60 16.50
CA GLN A 134 11.07 8.66 17.34
C GLN A 134 10.24 9.64 16.50
N PRO A 135 9.11 10.16 17.02
CA PRO A 135 8.34 11.20 16.35
C PRO A 135 9.25 12.38 16.01
N GLN A 136 9.22 12.81 14.75
CA GLN A 136 9.98 13.97 14.29
C GLN A 136 9.10 15.22 14.27
N GLY A 137 9.71 16.40 14.28
CA GLY A 137 8.96 17.63 14.08
C GLY A 137 8.37 17.69 12.67
N HIS A 138 7.07 18.00 12.59
CA HIS A 138 6.32 18.16 11.34
C HIS A 138 6.14 19.65 11.00
N ARG A 139 6.22 19.99 9.70
CA ARG A 139 5.71 21.28 9.20
C ARG A 139 4.19 21.31 9.36
N PRO A 140 3.57 22.50 9.54
CA PRO A 140 2.12 22.61 9.61
C PRO A 140 1.49 22.18 8.28
N LEU A 141 0.41 21.41 8.35
CA LEU A 141 -0.41 21.08 7.18
C LEU A 141 -1.24 22.31 6.79
N ILE A 142 -0.79 23.05 5.78
CA ILE A 142 -1.48 24.23 5.25
C ILE A 142 -1.80 23.98 3.78
N LEU A 143 -3.10 23.89 3.47
CA LEU A 143 -3.60 23.64 2.12
C LEU A 143 -4.94 24.35 1.88
N ARG A 144 -5.34 24.45 0.61
CA ARG A 144 -6.65 24.96 0.20
C ARG A 144 -7.44 23.84 -0.47
N GLY A 145 -8.62 23.53 0.07
CA GLY A 145 -9.55 22.57 -0.51
C GLY A 145 -10.72 23.28 -1.22
N GLN A 146 -11.18 22.72 -2.33
CA GLN A 146 -12.35 23.19 -3.06
C GLN A 146 -13.03 22.03 -3.80
N TYR A 147 -14.28 22.23 -4.21
CA TYR A 147 -14.96 21.33 -5.13
C TYR A 147 -14.93 21.90 -6.54
N VAL A 148 -14.66 21.05 -7.52
CA VAL A 148 -14.83 21.36 -8.94
C VAL A 148 -15.87 20.43 -9.54
N ARG A 149 -16.76 20.98 -10.37
CA ARG A 149 -17.75 20.19 -11.08
C ARG A 149 -17.23 19.80 -12.45
N VAL A 150 -17.24 18.51 -12.72
CA VAL A 150 -16.72 17.93 -13.98
C VAL A 150 -17.69 16.90 -14.54
N ASP A 151 -17.57 16.60 -15.82
CA ASP A 151 -18.23 15.47 -16.46
C ASP A 151 -17.18 14.38 -16.73
N ILE A 152 -17.43 13.18 -16.21
CA ILE A 152 -16.52 12.04 -16.31
C ILE A 152 -17.20 10.95 -17.15
N PRO A 153 -16.51 10.38 -18.16
CA PRO A 153 -17.03 9.26 -18.94
C PRO A 153 -17.64 8.17 -18.06
N ASP A 154 -18.81 7.68 -18.46
CA ASP A 154 -19.62 6.67 -17.77
C ASP A 154 -20.14 7.01 -16.36
N HIS A 155 -19.54 7.95 -15.64
CA HIS A 155 -20.03 8.41 -14.34
C HIS A 155 -21.05 9.54 -14.49
N GLY A 156 -20.81 10.47 -15.43
CA GLY A 156 -21.57 11.70 -15.64
C GLY A 156 -21.06 12.85 -14.78
N GLN A 157 -21.96 13.76 -14.39
CA GLN A 157 -21.61 14.94 -13.62
C GLN A 157 -21.19 14.59 -12.18
N CYS A 158 -19.99 15.01 -11.79
CA CYS A 158 -19.38 14.74 -10.49
C CYS A 158 -18.93 16.04 -9.81
N ASP A 159 -19.06 16.09 -8.48
CA ASP A 159 -18.40 17.10 -7.64
C ASP A 159 -17.14 16.49 -7.05
N ILE A 160 -16.00 16.92 -7.58
CA ILE A 160 -14.69 16.40 -7.21
C ILE A 160 -14.04 17.33 -6.19
N TYR A 161 -13.74 16.79 -5.01
CA TYR A 161 -12.91 17.48 -4.04
C TYR A 161 -11.46 17.50 -4.52
N VAL A 162 -10.86 18.69 -4.50
CA VAL A 162 -9.46 18.94 -4.85
C VAL A 162 -8.83 19.72 -3.72
N GLU A 163 -7.60 19.39 -3.38
CA GLU A 163 -6.78 20.20 -2.48
C GLU A 163 -5.39 20.46 -3.04
N ARG A 164 -4.83 21.60 -2.63
CA ARG A 164 -3.54 22.09 -3.12
C ARG A 164 -2.71 22.77 -2.05
N ALA A 165 -1.40 22.61 -2.13
CA ALA A 165 -0.42 23.23 -1.26
C ALA A 165 0.86 23.59 -2.01
N GLY A 166 1.52 24.68 -1.59
CA GLY A 166 2.73 25.18 -2.24
C GLY A 166 2.45 26.07 -3.45
N THR A 167 3.53 26.44 -4.12
CA THR A 167 3.54 27.27 -5.32
C THR A 167 4.64 26.78 -6.26
N GLY A 168 4.47 26.90 -7.57
CA GLY A 168 5.49 26.54 -8.55
C GLY A 168 4.96 25.59 -9.62
N THR A 169 5.78 24.63 -10.05
CA THR A 169 5.34 23.64 -11.06
C THR A 169 4.28 22.72 -10.46
N PRO A 170 3.09 22.60 -11.09
CA PRO A 170 2.02 21.79 -10.54
C PRO A 170 2.32 20.30 -10.70
N ILE A 171 2.14 19.56 -9.62
CA ILE A 171 2.17 18.09 -9.60
C ILE A 171 0.76 17.62 -9.29
N LEU A 172 0.13 16.97 -10.25
CA LEU A 172 -1.18 16.35 -10.07
C LEU A 172 -1.01 14.93 -9.54
N CYS A 173 -1.35 14.75 -8.28
CA CYS A 173 -1.21 13.56 -7.48
C CYS A 173 -2.51 12.75 -7.47
N LEU A 174 -2.43 11.47 -7.84
CA LEU A 174 -3.58 10.59 -8.01
C LEU A 174 -3.72 9.57 -6.86
N PRO A 175 -4.91 9.37 -6.27
CA PRO A 175 -5.07 8.46 -5.14
C PRO A 175 -4.83 7.00 -5.54
N THR A 176 -4.30 6.22 -4.60
CA THR A 176 -4.25 4.75 -4.76
C THR A 176 -5.63 4.12 -4.52
N ALA A 177 -5.78 2.83 -4.82
CA ALA A 177 -7.05 2.10 -4.72
C ALA A 177 -7.72 2.33 -3.36
N GLY A 178 -9.02 2.65 -3.33
CA GLY A 178 -9.84 2.85 -2.14
C GLY A 178 -9.41 4.00 -1.22
N SER A 179 -8.47 4.84 -1.67
CA SER A 179 -7.88 5.91 -0.87
C SER A 179 -8.20 7.30 -1.41
N ASP A 180 -7.59 8.33 -0.83
CA ASP A 180 -7.95 9.72 -1.09
C ASP A 180 -6.74 10.65 -0.93
N THR A 181 -6.99 11.94 -1.14
CA THR A 181 -6.01 13.05 -1.05
C THR A 181 -5.11 13.03 0.19
N LYS A 182 -5.55 12.46 1.33
CA LYS A 182 -4.76 12.38 2.56
C LYS A 182 -3.42 11.65 2.39
N GLN A 183 -3.28 10.77 1.40
CA GLN A 183 -2.01 10.07 1.14
C GLN A 183 -0.85 11.02 0.81
N TYR A 184 -1.15 12.23 0.34
CA TYR A 184 -0.16 13.22 -0.06
C TYR A 184 0.18 14.25 1.04
N HIS A 185 -0.52 14.22 2.19
CA HIS A 185 -0.28 15.17 3.29
C HIS A 185 1.14 15.10 3.83
N GLY A 186 1.73 13.90 3.85
CA GLY A 186 3.11 13.70 4.28
C GLY A 186 4.13 14.45 3.42
N LEU A 187 3.88 14.63 2.11
CA LEU A 187 4.76 15.45 1.27
C LEU A 187 4.71 16.93 1.66
N ILE A 188 3.63 17.39 2.27
CA ILE A 188 3.47 18.78 2.75
C ILE A 188 4.09 18.92 4.15
N THR A 189 3.86 17.97 5.04
CA THR A 189 4.26 18.07 6.45
C THR A 189 5.70 17.62 6.71
N GLU A 190 6.25 16.73 5.89
CA GLU A 190 7.57 16.13 6.14
C GLU A 190 8.69 16.66 5.26
N THR A 191 8.37 17.45 4.22
CA THR A 191 9.33 17.83 3.18
C THR A 191 9.27 19.33 2.87
N ASP A 192 10.19 19.80 2.05
CA ASP A 192 10.22 21.16 1.52
C ASP A 192 9.77 21.25 0.05
N LEU A 193 9.14 20.21 -0.48
CA LEU A 193 8.64 20.17 -1.86
C LEU A 193 7.70 21.34 -2.18
N THR A 194 6.86 21.74 -1.23
CA THR A 194 5.89 22.85 -1.40
C THR A 194 6.54 24.22 -1.55
N ASP A 195 7.85 24.33 -1.30
CA ASP A 195 8.64 25.55 -1.52
C ASP A 195 9.02 25.71 -3.01
N ARG A 196 8.88 24.66 -3.82
CA ARG A 196 9.25 24.59 -5.26
C ARG A 196 8.12 24.14 -6.18
N TYR A 197 7.18 23.34 -5.67
CA TYR A 197 6.11 22.70 -6.42
C TYR A 197 4.74 23.03 -5.81
N GLU A 198 3.72 23.07 -6.66
CA GLU A 198 2.32 23.07 -6.20
C GLU A 198 1.83 21.62 -6.20
N ILE A 199 1.68 21.01 -5.02
CA ILE A 199 1.12 19.67 -4.87
C ILE A 199 -0.39 19.79 -4.96
N ILE A 200 -1.00 19.13 -5.94
CA ILE A 200 -2.44 19.14 -6.19
C ILE A 200 -2.93 17.69 -6.17
N ALA A 201 -3.86 17.37 -5.29
CA ALA A 201 -4.48 16.04 -5.23
C ALA A 201 -6.00 16.18 -5.35
N PHE A 202 -6.67 15.13 -5.86
CA PHE A 202 -8.12 15.08 -5.90
C PHE A 202 -8.66 13.71 -5.50
N ASP A 203 -9.87 13.70 -4.95
CA ASP A 203 -10.56 12.46 -4.61
C ASP A 203 -11.38 12.01 -5.82
N LEU A 204 -11.19 10.78 -6.30
CA LEU A 204 -12.03 10.19 -7.36
C LEU A 204 -13.52 10.22 -6.96
N PRO A 205 -14.47 10.13 -7.91
CA PRO A 205 -15.86 9.87 -7.58
C PRO A 205 -16.00 8.70 -6.57
N TRP A 206 -16.90 8.82 -5.58
CA TRP A 206 -17.09 7.87 -4.46
C TRP A 206 -15.95 7.76 -3.44
N HIS A 207 -14.87 8.54 -3.58
CA HIS A 207 -13.73 8.50 -2.67
C HIS A 207 -13.68 9.73 -1.77
N GLY A 208 -13.13 9.55 -0.57
CA GLY A 208 -12.84 10.65 0.36
C GLY A 208 -14.02 11.62 0.52
N LYS A 209 -13.81 12.87 0.12
CA LYS A 209 -14.80 13.96 0.17
C LYS A 209 -15.59 14.14 -1.14
N SER A 210 -15.26 13.40 -2.20
CA SER A 210 -15.99 13.37 -3.46
C SER A 210 -17.19 12.43 -3.37
N ASN A 211 -18.39 12.98 -3.50
CA ASN A 211 -19.61 12.20 -3.47
C ASN A 211 -19.77 11.32 -4.73
N PRO A 212 -20.68 10.32 -4.68
CA PRO A 212 -21.19 9.67 -5.87
C PRO A 212 -21.62 10.68 -6.95
N ALA A 213 -21.41 10.33 -8.22
CA ALA A 213 -21.87 11.16 -9.34
C ALA A 213 -23.38 11.42 -9.25
N TRP A 214 -23.81 12.60 -9.70
CA TRP A 214 -25.21 13.01 -9.65
C TRP A 214 -26.11 12.01 -10.38
N GLY A 215 -27.19 11.57 -9.72
CA GLY A 215 -28.12 10.59 -10.27
C GLY A 215 -27.63 9.14 -10.28
N ARG A 216 -26.44 8.85 -9.75
CA ARG A 216 -25.92 7.47 -9.58
C ARG A 216 -26.16 6.95 -8.17
N ARG A 217 -26.15 5.62 -8.01
CA ARG A 217 -26.34 4.96 -6.70
C ARG A 217 -25.00 4.91 -5.95
N SER A 218 -25.04 5.01 -4.63
CA SER A 218 -23.82 4.90 -3.80
C SER A 218 -23.07 3.58 -3.99
N THR A 219 -23.75 2.50 -4.37
CA THR A 219 -23.16 1.17 -4.56
C THR A 219 -22.78 0.84 -5.99
N SER A 220 -22.99 1.76 -6.95
CA SER A 220 -22.75 1.50 -8.38
C SER A 220 -21.39 1.92 -8.89
N TYR A 221 -20.45 2.27 -8.00
CA TYR A 221 -19.11 2.65 -8.39
C TYR A 221 -18.41 1.53 -9.18
N ARG A 222 -17.76 1.93 -10.27
CA ARG A 222 -16.87 1.11 -11.10
C ARG A 222 -15.80 2.03 -11.67
N LEU A 223 -14.64 1.46 -11.93
CA LEU A 223 -13.52 2.14 -12.57
C LEU A 223 -13.05 1.29 -13.75
N ASP A 224 -12.72 1.97 -14.83
CA ASP A 224 -12.05 1.42 -16.02
C ASP A 224 -11.08 2.48 -16.57
N SER A 225 -10.31 2.13 -17.60
CA SER A 225 -9.34 3.05 -18.19
C SER A 225 -9.98 4.35 -18.71
N ALA A 226 -11.16 4.27 -19.33
CA ALA A 226 -11.83 5.43 -19.92
C ALA A 226 -12.33 6.40 -18.84
N SER A 227 -12.97 5.89 -17.79
CA SER A 227 -13.46 6.69 -16.67
C SER A 227 -12.31 7.24 -15.82
N TYR A 228 -11.22 6.50 -15.59
CA TYR A 228 -10.08 7.00 -14.83
C TYR A 228 -9.32 8.09 -15.59
N VAL A 229 -8.88 7.81 -16.82
CA VAL A 229 -8.21 8.82 -17.67
C VAL A 229 -9.12 10.02 -17.92
N GLY A 230 -10.42 9.79 -18.11
CA GLY A 230 -11.43 10.83 -18.23
C GLY A 230 -11.52 11.73 -16.99
N ALA A 231 -11.46 11.15 -15.79
CA ALA A 231 -11.43 11.91 -14.54
C ALA A 231 -10.17 12.78 -14.44
N ILE A 232 -8.99 12.24 -14.76
CA ILE A 232 -7.72 12.99 -14.77
C ILE A 232 -7.83 14.18 -15.73
N ALA A 233 -8.30 13.95 -16.96
CA ALA A 233 -8.45 15.00 -17.97
C ALA A 233 -9.47 16.07 -17.55
N ALA A 234 -10.62 15.66 -17.02
CA ALA A 234 -11.70 16.57 -16.66
C ALA A 234 -11.31 17.45 -15.47
N VAL A 235 -10.69 16.88 -14.44
CA VAL A 235 -10.14 17.63 -13.30
C VAL A 235 -9.05 18.59 -13.79
N THR A 236 -8.06 18.10 -14.54
CA THR A 236 -6.95 18.94 -15.05
C THR A 236 -7.46 20.17 -15.80
N ARG A 237 -8.45 20.00 -16.69
CA ARG A 237 -9.07 21.12 -17.42
C ARG A 237 -9.79 22.09 -16.48
N ALA A 238 -10.55 21.58 -15.52
CA ALA A 238 -11.30 22.41 -14.56
C ALA A 238 -10.39 23.21 -13.61
N LEU A 239 -9.13 22.79 -13.42
CA LEU A 239 -8.17 23.53 -12.59
C LEU A 239 -7.55 24.73 -13.29
N GLU A 240 -7.69 24.87 -14.62
CA GLU A 240 -7.18 25.99 -15.41
C GLU A 240 -5.72 26.34 -15.08
N LEU A 241 -4.87 25.31 -14.96
CA LEU A 241 -3.46 25.47 -14.59
C LEU A 241 -2.71 26.27 -15.67
N SER A 242 -1.81 27.15 -15.23
CA SER A 242 -1.04 28.02 -16.13
C SER A 242 -0.02 27.28 -17.01
N GLN A 243 0.28 26.02 -16.68
CA GLN A 243 1.20 25.15 -17.39
C GLN A 243 0.76 23.68 -17.23
N PRO A 244 1.15 22.78 -18.17
CA PRO A 244 0.90 21.35 -18.04
C PRO A 244 1.47 20.80 -16.72
N PRO A 245 0.68 20.09 -15.90
CA PRO A 245 1.21 19.50 -14.67
C PRO A 245 2.05 18.26 -14.96
N ALA A 246 2.97 17.98 -14.03
CA ALA A 246 3.54 16.65 -13.89
C ALA A 246 2.49 15.72 -13.26
N LEU A 247 2.40 14.47 -13.70
CA LEU A 247 1.56 13.46 -13.06
C LEU A 247 2.35 12.67 -12.02
N LEU A 248 1.76 12.40 -10.86
CA LEU A 248 2.27 11.44 -9.88
C LEU A 248 1.19 10.41 -9.56
N GLY A 249 1.46 9.15 -9.89
CA GLY A 249 0.57 8.03 -9.62
C GLY A 249 1.30 6.86 -8.98
N VAL A 250 0.66 6.22 -8.00
CA VAL A 250 1.19 5.04 -7.30
C VAL A 250 0.21 3.87 -7.42
N SER A 251 0.72 2.64 -7.58
CA SER A 251 -0.11 1.43 -7.69
C SER A 251 -1.04 1.51 -8.91
N MET A 252 -2.35 1.35 -8.74
CA MET A 252 -3.33 1.55 -9.82
C MET A 252 -3.20 2.91 -10.50
N ALA A 253 -2.84 3.96 -9.75
CA ALA A 253 -2.67 5.28 -10.32
C ALA A 253 -1.37 5.39 -11.12
N GLY A 254 -0.37 4.55 -10.80
CA GLY A 254 0.83 4.38 -11.62
C GLY A 254 0.49 3.87 -13.03
N ALA A 255 -0.48 2.95 -13.15
CA ALA A 255 -1.03 2.56 -14.44
C ALA A 255 -1.78 3.73 -15.11
N ALA A 256 -2.68 4.39 -14.38
CA ALA A 256 -3.50 5.48 -14.90
C ALA A 256 -2.68 6.66 -15.45
N VAL A 257 -1.54 7.00 -14.84
CA VAL A 257 -0.66 8.06 -15.39
C VAL A 257 0.02 7.62 -16.68
N VAL A 258 0.36 6.34 -16.85
CA VAL A 258 0.89 5.81 -18.12
C VAL A 258 -0.20 5.88 -19.20
N GLU A 259 -1.42 5.45 -18.89
CA GLU A 259 -2.56 5.55 -19.80
C GLU A 259 -2.85 7.01 -20.19
N ALA A 260 -2.80 7.93 -19.24
CA ALA A 260 -3.02 9.35 -19.47
C ALA A 260 -1.96 9.94 -20.41
N ILE A 261 -0.67 9.61 -20.22
CA ILE A 261 0.40 10.09 -21.12
C ILE A 261 0.22 9.53 -22.53
N ALA A 262 -0.15 8.25 -22.65
CA ALA A 262 -0.37 7.60 -23.94
C ALA A 262 -1.57 8.16 -24.72
N THR A 263 -2.64 8.57 -24.03
CA THR A 263 -3.93 8.90 -24.67
C THR A 263 -4.26 10.39 -24.67
N LEU A 264 -3.58 11.21 -23.86
CA LEU A 264 -3.78 12.66 -23.74
C LEU A 264 -2.47 13.42 -24.05
N PRO A 265 -1.93 13.28 -25.27
CA PRO A 265 -0.64 13.88 -25.60
C PRO A 265 -0.67 15.39 -25.40
N LYS A 266 0.42 15.95 -24.86
CA LYS A 266 0.64 17.37 -24.56
C LYS A 266 -0.20 17.96 -23.41
N MET A 267 -1.05 17.18 -22.76
CA MET A 267 -1.79 17.67 -21.58
C MET A 267 -0.89 17.74 -20.33
N PHE A 268 0.18 16.95 -20.29
CA PHE A 268 1.05 16.78 -19.13
C PHE A 268 2.51 16.99 -19.51
N ALA A 269 3.31 17.50 -18.57
CA ALA A 269 4.74 17.69 -18.75
C ALA A 269 5.53 16.37 -18.76
N GLY A 270 5.01 15.37 -18.04
CA GLY A 270 5.61 14.05 -17.86
C GLY A 270 4.89 13.33 -16.72
N ALA A 271 5.32 12.11 -16.41
CA ALA A 271 4.72 11.32 -15.33
C ALA A 271 5.76 10.60 -14.47
N VAL A 272 5.45 10.46 -13.19
CA VAL A 272 6.13 9.58 -12.24
C VAL A 272 5.16 8.47 -11.87
N ALA A 273 5.42 7.27 -12.38
CA ALA A 273 4.63 6.06 -12.17
C ALA A 273 5.32 5.17 -11.13
N CYS A 274 4.71 5.02 -9.96
CA CYS A 274 5.28 4.24 -8.86
C CYS A 274 4.56 2.91 -8.70
N GLN A 275 5.30 1.84 -8.38
CA GLN A 275 4.75 0.54 -7.98
C GLN A 275 3.75 -0.06 -8.97
N VAL A 276 4.14 -0.03 -10.24
CA VAL A 276 3.32 -0.52 -11.35
C VAL A 276 4.13 -1.48 -12.21
N GLY A 277 3.50 -2.56 -12.66
CA GLY A 277 4.02 -3.50 -13.65
C GLY A 277 3.15 -3.52 -14.90
N PRO A 278 3.50 -4.31 -15.93
CA PRO A 278 2.75 -4.37 -17.19
C PRO A 278 1.31 -4.85 -17.03
N ARG A 279 1.06 -5.69 -16.01
CA ARG A 279 -0.24 -6.25 -15.63
C ARG A 279 -0.25 -6.50 -14.13
N LEU A 280 -1.44 -6.61 -13.53
CA LEU A 280 -1.62 -7.03 -12.15
C LEU A 280 -2.50 -8.28 -12.09
N ALA A 281 -2.12 -9.26 -11.27
CA ALA A 281 -2.92 -10.46 -11.02
C ALA A 281 -2.98 -10.81 -9.53
N GLY A 282 -4.04 -11.51 -9.12
CA GLY A 282 -4.12 -12.14 -7.79
C GLY A 282 -4.33 -11.19 -6.60
N ARG A 283 -4.74 -9.94 -6.84
CA ARG A 283 -5.00 -8.95 -5.77
C ARG A 283 -6.44 -8.88 -5.28
N ARG A 284 -7.39 -9.40 -6.06
CA ARG A 284 -8.80 -9.47 -5.67
C ARG A 284 -9.03 -10.65 -4.75
N THR A 285 -9.79 -10.43 -3.69
CA THR A 285 -10.29 -11.48 -2.80
C THR A 285 -11.75 -11.21 -2.47
N GLY A 286 -12.53 -12.25 -2.18
CA GLY A 286 -13.93 -12.08 -1.78
C GLY A 286 -14.12 -11.28 -0.49
N TRP A 287 -13.06 -11.11 0.31
CA TRP A 287 -13.08 -10.41 1.59
C TRP A 287 -13.07 -8.89 1.46
N LEU A 288 -12.56 -8.35 0.34
CA LEU A 288 -12.50 -6.90 0.08
C LEU A 288 -13.89 -6.25 -0.05
N ARG A 289 -14.96 -7.05 -0.18
CA ARG A 289 -16.35 -6.58 -0.31
C ARG A 289 -17.34 -7.50 0.40
N SER A 290 -16.91 -8.22 1.43
CA SER A 290 -17.74 -9.18 2.16
C SER A 290 -18.55 -8.52 3.27
N ALA A 291 -19.82 -8.91 3.45
CA ALA A 291 -20.61 -8.50 4.62
C ALA A 291 -20.17 -9.22 5.92
N LEU A 292 -19.37 -10.28 5.81
CA LEU A 292 -18.87 -11.06 6.95
C LEU A 292 -17.50 -10.56 7.47
N VAL A 293 -16.84 -9.69 6.71
CA VAL A 293 -15.51 -9.17 7.04
C VAL A 293 -15.62 -7.65 7.15
N ASN A 294 -15.17 -7.09 8.26
CA ASN A 294 -15.16 -5.64 8.43
C ASN A 294 -14.13 -5.01 7.48
N GLU A 295 -14.60 -4.41 6.38
CA GLU A 295 -13.74 -3.80 5.35
C GLU A 295 -12.86 -2.69 5.92
N SER A 296 -13.38 -1.86 6.85
CA SER A 296 -12.65 -0.80 7.54
C SER A 296 -11.52 -1.30 8.45
N LEU A 297 -11.40 -2.61 8.65
CA LEU A 297 -10.29 -3.25 9.35
C LEU A 297 -9.46 -4.10 8.39
N HIS A 298 -10.11 -4.88 7.51
CA HIS A 298 -9.44 -5.79 6.61
C HIS A 298 -8.62 -5.09 5.52
N VAL A 299 -9.15 -4.03 4.88
CA VAL A 299 -8.43 -3.31 3.81
C VAL A 299 -7.17 -2.58 4.35
N PRO A 300 -7.24 -1.89 5.50
CA PRO A 300 -6.03 -1.36 6.16
C PRO A 300 -4.97 -2.42 6.46
N GLU A 301 -5.36 -3.58 6.98
CA GLU A 301 -4.40 -4.67 7.25
C GLU A 301 -3.83 -5.28 5.96
N TRP A 302 -4.68 -5.43 4.95
CA TRP A 302 -4.30 -5.95 3.63
C TRP A 302 -3.29 -5.06 2.90
N THR A 303 -3.32 -3.75 3.17
CA THR A 303 -2.42 -2.76 2.58
C THR A 303 -1.20 -2.52 3.45
N ARG A 304 -1.33 -2.56 4.79
CA ARG A 304 -0.25 -2.33 5.75
C ARG A 304 0.98 -3.18 5.49
N VAL A 305 0.77 -4.46 5.18
CA VAL A 305 1.84 -5.43 4.95
C VAL A 305 2.65 -5.20 3.67
N LEU A 306 2.21 -4.28 2.81
CA LEU A 306 2.93 -3.90 1.60
C LEU A 306 3.92 -2.74 1.84
N MET A 307 3.87 -2.11 3.02
CA MET A 307 4.80 -1.03 3.38
C MET A 307 6.14 -1.57 3.89
N SER A 308 7.19 -0.77 3.73
CA SER A 308 8.49 -1.09 4.31
C SER A 308 8.43 -1.06 5.85
N PRO A 309 8.95 -2.08 6.55
CA PRO A 309 9.08 -2.06 8.00
C PRO A 309 10.09 -1.00 8.49
N ARG A 310 10.89 -0.43 7.58
CA ARG A 310 11.82 0.66 7.85
C ARG A 310 11.16 2.04 7.80
N SER A 311 9.97 2.15 7.22
CA SER A 311 9.22 3.40 7.13
C SER A 311 8.74 3.84 8.52
N PRO A 312 8.66 5.15 8.84
CA PRO A 312 8.24 5.60 10.16
C PRO A 312 6.89 5.02 10.58
N ALA A 313 6.80 4.52 11.81
CA ALA A 313 5.59 3.85 12.31
C ALA A 313 4.35 4.75 12.25
N GLU A 314 4.49 6.03 12.62
CA GLU A 314 3.42 7.01 12.53
C GLU A 314 2.89 7.16 11.09
N MET A 315 3.78 7.19 10.09
CA MET A 315 3.38 7.34 8.70
C MET A 315 2.66 6.09 8.19
N ARG A 316 3.13 4.89 8.57
CA ARG A 316 2.41 3.65 8.28
C ARG A 316 1.03 3.62 8.94
N ASP A 317 0.93 4.06 10.19
CA ASP A 317 -0.34 4.14 10.92
C ASP A 317 -1.30 5.17 10.27
N ARG A 318 -0.79 6.27 9.72
CA ARG A 318 -1.58 7.24 8.93
C ARG A 318 -2.10 6.64 7.62
N VAL A 319 -1.29 5.84 6.91
CA VAL A 319 -1.74 5.10 5.72
C VAL A 319 -2.86 4.12 6.10
N TRP A 320 -2.65 3.32 7.14
CA TRP A 320 -3.65 2.40 7.68
C TRP A 320 -4.95 3.12 8.04
N TRP A 321 -4.85 4.27 8.72
CA TRP A 321 -6.00 5.07 9.10
C TRP A 321 -6.75 5.58 7.87
N GLY A 322 -6.06 6.08 6.85
CA GLY A 322 -6.67 6.51 5.60
C GLY A 322 -7.51 5.41 4.95
N TYR A 323 -6.95 4.19 4.88
CA TYR A 323 -7.66 3.03 4.36
C TYR A 323 -8.88 2.62 5.19
N SER A 324 -8.88 2.88 6.50
CA SER A 324 -10.01 2.52 7.38
C SER A 324 -11.27 3.35 7.09
N GLN A 325 -11.10 4.50 6.43
CA GLN A 325 -12.15 5.46 6.10
C GLN A 325 -12.71 5.27 4.68
N GLY A 326 -12.28 4.24 3.96
CA GLY A 326 -12.74 3.96 2.59
C GLY A 326 -14.23 3.63 2.51
N GLY A 327 -14.86 3.99 1.39
CA GLY A 327 -16.24 3.63 1.09
C GLY A 327 -16.40 2.13 0.80
N PHE A 328 -17.56 1.57 1.15
CA PHE A 328 -17.82 0.14 1.00
C PHE A 328 -17.63 -0.35 -0.43
N GLY A 329 -16.70 -1.29 -0.61
CA GLY A 329 -16.38 -1.94 -1.87
C GLY A 329 -15.75 -1.02 -2.91
N THR A 330 -15.29 0.16 -2.52
CA THR A 330 -14.53 1.08 -3.38
C THR A 330 -13.16 0.50 -3.69
N TYR A 331 -12.45 -0.02 -2.68
CA TYR A 331 -11.14 -0.67 -2.87
C TYR A 331 -11.21 -1.86 -3.84
N ASP A 332 -12.24 -2.72 -3.72
CA ASP A 332 -12.43 -3.86 -4.64
C ASP A 332 -12.67 -3.39 -6.08
N ALA A 333 -13.48 -2.35 -6.29
CA ALA A 333 -13.77 -1.82 -7.63
C ALA A 333 -12.51 -1.22 -8.30
N ASP A 334 -11.66 -0.57 -7.53
CA ASP A 334 -10.39 -0.01 -7.99
C ASP A 334 -9.36 -1.09 -8.34
N ILE A 335 -9.26 -2.14 -7.52
CA ILE A 335 -8.42 -3.29 -7.85
C ILE A 335 -8.97 -4.04 -9.07
N ALA A 336 -10.29 -4.02 -9.31
CA ALA A 336 -10.86 -4.56 -10.54
C ALA A 336 -10.38 -3.77 -11.78
N TYR A 337 -10.37 -2.43 -11.75
CA TYR A 337 -9.71 -1.64 -12.80
C TYR A 337 -8.26 -2.10 -13.00
N TYR A 338 -7.48 -2.13 -11.91
CA TYR A 338 -6.05 -2.39 -12.02
C TYR A 338 -5.72 -3.82 -12.49
N SER A 339 -6.58 -4.79 -12.22
CA SER A 339 -6.37 -6.19 -12.59
C SER A 339 -7.03 -6.61 -13.90
N GLU A 340 -8.09 -5.90 -14.34
CA GLU A 340 -8.94 -6.34 -15.46
C GLU A 340 -8.94 -5.36 -16.64
N SER A 341 -8.63 -4.07 -16.41
CA SER A 341 -8.59 -3.04 -17.46
C SER A 341 -7.15 -2.69 -17.88
N TRP A 342 -6.24 -2.60 -16.91
CA TRP A 342 -4.86 -2.24 -17.17
C TRP A 342 -4.07 -3.38 -17.84
N ASP A 343 -3.50 -3.06 -19.00
CA ASP A 343 -2.49 -3.87 -19.69
C ASP A 343 -1.61 -2.93 -20.52
N ILE A 344 -0.29 -3.01 -20.33
CA ILE A 344 0.67 -2.21 -21.10
C ILE A 344 0.49 -2.37 -22.62
N ASP A 345 0.07 -3.54 -23.12
CA ASP A 345 -0.10 -3.78 -24.55
C ASP A 345 -1.26 -2.99 -25.16
N ASN A 346 -2.21 -2.53 -24.32
CA ASN A 346 -3.30 -1.66 -24.77
C ASN A 346 -2.84 -0.20 -25.01
N VAL A 347 -1.71 0.21 -24.41
CA VAL A 347 -1.25 1.61 -24.44
C VAL A 347 0.11 1.80 -25.09
N SER A 348 0.99 0.81 -25.05
CA SER A 348 2.32 0.88 -25.66
C SER A 348 2.31 1.23 -27.15
N PRO A 349 1.31 0.84 -27.98
CA PRO A 349 1.27 1.28 -29.39
C PRO A 349 1.03 2.78 -29.58
N SER A 350 0.57 3.49 -28.54
CA SER A 350 0.34 4.94 -28.55
C SER A 350 1.50 5.73 -27.94
N LEU A 351 2.54 5.05 -27.44
CA LEU A 351 3.72 5.65 -26.84
C LEU A 351 4.90 5.60 -27.83
N ASP A 352 5.59 6.72 -27.97
CA ASP A 352 6.77 6.87 -28.81
C ASP A 352 7.81 7.79 -28.17
N LEU A 353 8.92 8.07 -28.86
CA LEU A 353 9.98 8.95 -28.36
C LEU A 353 9.58 10.43 -28.26
N ALA A 354 8.46 10.84 -28.88
CA ALA A 354 7.92 12.19 -28.78
C ALA A 354 6.90 12.34 -27.64
N SER A 355 6.50 11.22 -27.02
CA SER A 355 5.62 11.19 -25.87
C SER A 355 6.35 11.76 -24.64
N PRO A 356 5.65 12.49 -23.73
CA PRO A 356 6.25 12.95 -22.49
C PRO A 356 6.92 11.82 -21.71
N THR A 357 8.06 12.11 -21.08
CA THR A 357 8.84 11.11 -20.35
C THR A 357 8.06 10.52 -19.19
N ILE A 358 8.18 9.21 -19.00
CA ILE A 358 7.60 8.48 -17.87
C ILE A 358 8.73 7.92 -17.00
N VAL A 359 8.85 8.41 -15.77
CA VAL A 359 9.78 7.84 -14.78
C VAL A 359 9.06 6.76 -13.98
N VAL A 360 9.56 5.53 -14.04
CA VAL A 360 9.05 4.38 -13.29
C VAL A 360 9.88 4.17 -12.02
N LEU A 361 9.23 4.28 -10.86
CA LEU A 361 9.87 4.06 -9.56
C LEU A 361 9.32 2.79 -8.90
N SER A 362 10.20 1.94 -8.37
CA SER A 362 9.80 0.69 -7.69
C SER A 362 10.45 0.57 -6.33
N GLY A 363 9.66 0.30 -5.31
CA GLY A 363 10.12 0.11 -3.94
C GLY A 363 10.45 -1.35 -3.70
N ALA A 364 11.63 -1.63 -3.15
CA ALA A 364 12.10 -3.01 -2.98
C ALA A 364 11.23 -3.85 -2.04
N TYR A 365 10.52 -3.23 -1.09
CA TYR A 365 9.64 -3.92 -0.14
C TYR A 365 8.23 -4.17 -0.69
N ASP A 366 7.93 -3.80 -1.93
CA ASP A 366 6.64 -4.11 -2.52
C ASP A 366 6.52 -5.61 -2.88
N THR A 367 5.62 -6.32 -2.17
CA THR A 367 5.31 -7.74 -2.43
C THR A 367 4.03 -7.93 -3.26
N SER A 368 3.39 -6.84 -3.66
CA SER A 368 2.28 -6.82 -4.61
C SER A 368 2.78 -6.69 -6.04
N VAL A 369 3.72 -5.76 -6.28
CA VAL A 369 4.34 -5.56 -7.59
C VAL A 369 5.85 -5.76 -7.45
N PRO A 370 6.39 -6.91 -7.87
CA PRO A 370 7.82 -7.16 -7.74
C PRO A 370 8.61 -6.17 -8.62
N THR A 371 9.81 -5.79 -8.19
CA THR A 371 10.68 -4.84 -8.91
C THR A 371 10.93 -5.24 -10.37
N SER A 372 11.01 -6.54 -10.66
CA SER A 372 11.16 -7.05 -12.03
C SER A 372 9.98 -6.67 -12.93
N ALA A 373 8.76 -6.62 -12.40
CA ALA A 373 7.58 -6.22 -13.16
C ALA A 373 7.59 -4.72 -13.49
N SER A 374 8.04 -3.86 -12.56
CA SER A 374 8.22 -2.44 -12.86
C SER A 374 9.35 -2.18 -13.87
N GLN A 375 10.42 -2.98 -13.81
CA GLN A 375 11.48 -2.92 -14.80
C GLN A 375 10.99 -3.37 -16.19
N GLU A 376 10.16 -4.42 -16.25
CA GLU A 376 9.52 -4.89 -17.49
C GLU A 376 8.61 -3.80 -18.09
N LEU A 377 7.79 -3.16 -17.27
CA LEU A 377 6.96 -2.03 -17.70
C LEU A 377 7.79 -0.90 -18.32
N ALA A 378 8.85 -0.47 -17.63
CA ALA A 378 9.73 0.56 -18.15
C ALA A 378 10.36 0.14 -19.49
N GLY A 379 10.79 -1.12 -19.61
CA GLY A 379 11.31 -1.67 -20.86
C GLY A 379 10.32 -1.66 -22.04
N ALA A 380 9.01 -1.65 -21.77
CA ALA A 380 7.96 -1.57 -22.78
C ALA A 380 7.61 -0.12 -23.19
N ILE A 381 8.13 0.90 -22.50
CA ILE A 381 7.85 2.32 -22.76
C ILE A 381 9.08 2.97 -23.40
N PRO A 382 8.98 3.45 -24.67
CA PRO A 382 10.14 3.96 -25.42
C PRO A 382 10.88 5.14 -24.77
N ASN A 383 10.16 6.01 -24.05
CA ASN A 383 10.72 7.19 -23.38
C ASN A 383 10.55 7.10 -21.85
N SER A 384 11.04 6.01 -21.25
CA SER A 384 10.99 5.83 -19.80
C SER A 384 12.34 5.75 -19.12
N VAL A 385 12.35 6.09 -17.84
CA VAL A 385 13.51 5.96 -16.95
C VAL A 385 13.08 5.11 -15.75
N PHE A 386 13.88 4.10 -15.38
CA PHE A 386 13.56 3.21 -14.26
C PHE A 386 14.53 3.41 -13.09
N ARG A 387 14.00 3.42 -11.86
CA ARG A 387 14.82 3.42 -10.64
C ARG A 387 14.17 2.66 -9.49
N VAL A 388 15.00 1.93 -8.74
CA VAL A 388 14.60 1.24 -7.50
C VAL A 388 14.81 2.15 -6.30
N MET A 389 13.87 2.09 -5.35
CA MET A 389 13.87 2.73 -4.03
C MET A 389 14.05 1.63 -2.96
N PRO A 390 15.30 1.29 -2.60
CA PRO A 390 15.61 0.11 -1.77
C PRO A 390 15.03 0.19 -0.35
N GLU A 391 14.67 1.37 0.15
CA GLU A 391 14.14 1.61 1.49
C GLU A 391 12.61 1.47 1.58
N LEU A 392 11.92 1.55 0.43
CA LEU A 392 10.48 1.80 0.37
C LEU A 392 9.68 0.57 -0.08
N GLY A 393 8.44 0.49 0.38
CA GLY A 393 7.42 -0.46 -0.04
C GLY A 393 6.39 0.17 -0.98
N HIS A 394 5.18 -0.38 -0.99
CA HIS A 394 4.14 -0.09 -1.99
C HIS A 394 3.56 1.33 -1.93
N PHE A 395 3.69 2.05 -0.81
CA PHE A 395 3.13 3.39 -0.67
C PHE A 395 4.19 4.45 -0.45
N PRO A 396 5.24 4.54 -1.29
CA PRO A 396 6.47 5.26 -0.98
C PRO A 396 6.23 6.72 -0.54
N HIS A 397 5.34 7.43 -1.26
CA HIS A 397 4.93 8.80 -0.98
C HIS A 397 4.25 9.03 0.37
N ALA A 398 3.56 8.02 0.90
CA ALA A 398 2.75 8.12 2.11
C ALA A 398 3.40 7.41 3.31
N GLU A 399 4.11 6.29 3.09
CA GLU A 399 4.76 5.53 4.14
C GLU A 399 6.06 6.21 4.62
N ASN A 400 6.79 6.86 3.72
CA ASN A 400 8.01 7.59 4.08
C ASN A 400 8.25 8.78 3.13
N PRO A 401 7.50 9.88 3.33
CA PRO A 401 7.52 11.03 2.42
C PRO A 401 8.90 11.69 2.30
N ARG A 402 9.72 11.66 3.37
CA ARG A 402 11.07 12.26 3.39
C ARG A 402 12.03 11.56 2.44
N VAL A 403 12.07 10.23 2.50
CA VAL A 403 12.92 9.45 1.60
C VAL A 403 12.35 9.53 0.18
N PHE A 404 11.02 9.45 0.03
CA PHE A 404 10.39 9.52 -1.28
C PHE A 404 10.61 10.87 -1.98
N SER A 405 10.62 12.00 -1.27
CA SER A 405 10.80 13.32 -1.91
C SER A 405 12.11 13.41 -2.68
N GLU A 406 13.20 12.80 -2.20
CA GLU A 406 14.48 12.78 -2.92
C GLU A 406 14.37 12.07 -4.27
N TYR A 407 13.65 10.94 -4.31
CA TYR A 407 13.38 10.22 -5.55
C TYR A 407 12.41 10.97 -6.46
N LEU A 408 11.40 11.62 -5.89
CA LEU A 408 10.44 12.41 -6.65
C LEU A 408 11.12 13.59 -7.33
N GLU A 409 11.96 14.36 -6.62
CA GLU A 409 12.69 15.48 -7.22
C GLU A 409 13.62 15.02 -8.34
N TRP A 410 14.37 13.94 -8.12
CA TRP A 410 15.19 13.35 -9.17
C TRP A 410 14.35 12.93 -10.39
N ALA A 411 13.17 12.35 -10.17
CA ALA A 411 12.27 11.92 -11.24
C ALA A 411 11.70 13.12 -12.02
N LEU A 412 11.29 14.18 -11.32
CA LEU A 412 10.77 15.40 -11.94
C LEU A 412 11.84 16.09 -12.82
N GLN A 413 13.10 16.10 -12.38
CA GLN A 413 14.22 16.64 -13.17
C GLN A 413 14.44 15.92 -14.51
N GLN A 414 13.96 14.68 -14.67
CA GLN A 414 14.11 13.95 -15.93
C GLN A 414 13.28 14.55 -17.08
N PHE A 415 12.29 15.41 -16.77
CA PHE A 415 11.39 15.96 -17.79
C PHE A 415 10.92 17.41 -17.56
N LEU A 416 11.18 18.01 -16.40
CA LEU A 416 10.92 19.43 -16.18
C LEU A 416 12.09 20.33 -16.61
N ASP A 417 13.32 19.79 -16.59
CA ASP A 417 14.55 20.52 -16.93
C ASP A 417 15.01 20.26 -18.38
N SER A 418 14.26 19.46 -19.14
CA SER A 418 14.59 18.96 -20.48
C SER A 418 14.10 19.82 -21.64
#